data_AF-A0A7R7T6B9-F1
#
_entry.id   AF-A0A7R7T6B9-F1
#
_cell.length_a   1.000
_cell.length_b   1.000
_cell.length_c   1.000
_cell.angle_alpha   90.00
_cell.angle_beta   90.00
_cell.angle_gamma   90.00
#
_symmetry.space_group_name_H-M   'P 1'
#
loop_
_entity.id
_entity.type
_entity.pdbx_description
1 polymer ?
#
loop_
_entity_poly.entity_id
_entity_poly.type
_entity_poly.pdbx_seq_one_letter_code
_entity_poly.pdbx_strand_id
1 'polypeptide(L)'
;MIIGNAVTMWEKLLWDTEVFTDIQRDFPHEKQPISYAAINVCISAWSLENWVVKAVAERDGRSAIPDFRQSLDKWIPNQGKCADIANTAKHAEHRDDRWKGGSVELFWDDLDEDAPSAWALYHVDEDGNHALAFDVFSSLVNEWWQVLVNVGLAEGKRPTPDWLRMKFQRIFGNIPVLPEPPIM
;
A
#
# COMPACT_ATOMS: atom_id res chain seq x y z
N MET A 1 -22.12 3.86 -3.93
CA MET A 1 -20.83 3.26 -4.33
C MET A 1 -19.83 3.60 -3.24
N ILE A 2 -19.15 2.63 -2.64
CA ILE A 2 -18.29 2.84 -1.45
C ILE A 2 -16.91 3.41 -1.84
N ILE A 3 -16.38 3.02 -3.00
CA ILE A 3 -15.14 3.56 -3.59
C ILE A 3 -15.52 4.20 -4.92
N GLY A 4 -15.46 5.52 -5.00
CA GLY A 4 -16.00 6.29 -6.13
C GLY A 4 -14.95 6.79 -7.11
N ASN A 5 -13.68 6.87 -6.69
CA ASN A 5 -12.58 7.42 -7.49
C ASN A 5 -11.21 6.91 -7.00
N ALA A 6 -10.15 7.28 -7.71
CA ALA A 6 -8.78 6.90 -7.38
C ALA A 6 -8.31 7.40 -6.00
N VAL A 7 -8.76 8.58 -5.56
CA VAL A 7 -8.43 9.12 -4.23
C VAL A 7 -9.04 8.26 -3.12
N THR A 8 -10.32 7.92 -3.20
CA THR A 8 -10.97 7.02 -2.23
C THR A 8 -10.37 5.62 -2.24
N MET A 9 -9.86 5.15 -3.39
CA MET A 9 -9.13 3.89 -3.48
C MET A 9 -7.75 3.98 -2.82
N TRP A 10 -7.08 5.12 -2.92
CA TRP A 10 -5.85 5.41 -2.18
C TRP A 10 -6.09 5.48 -0.67
N GLU A 11 -7.20 6.06 -0.22
CA GLU A 11 -7.57 6.04 1.20
C GLU A 11 -7.75 4.60 1.73
N LYS A 12 -8.29 3.70 0.90
CA LYS A 12 -8.36 2.27 1.23
C LYS A 12 -6.98 1.63 1.31
N LEU A 13 -6.06 1.95 0.39
CA LEU A 13 -4.68 1.47 0.49
C LEU A 13 -4.05 1.91 1.82
N LEU A 14 -4.18 3.18 2.19
CA LEU A 14 -3.70 3.69 3.48
C LEU A 14 -4.39 2.97 4.66
N TRP A 15 -5.70 2.72 4.58
CA TRP A 15 -6.43 1.96 5.61
C TRP A 15 -5.85 0.56 5.79
N ASP A 16 -5.67 -0.20 4.71
CA ASP A 16 -5.15 -1.56 4.81
C ASP A 16 -3.71 -1.59 5.32
N THR A 17 -2.88 -0.60 4.96
CA THR A 17 -1.53 -0.45 5.51
C THR A 17 -1.56 -0.19 7.02
N GLU A 18 -2.45 0.69 7.49
CA GLU A 18 -2.63 0.93 8.93
C GLU A 18 -3.14 -0.31 9.67
N VAL A 19 -4.07 -1.06 9.08
CA VAL A 19 -4.57 -2.32 9.65
C VAL A 19 -3.46 -3.38 9.71
N PHE A 20 -2.62 -3.48 8.68
CA PHE A 20 -1.44 -4.35 8.71
C PHE A 20 -0.49 -3.97 9.85
N THR A 21 -0.19 -2.69 10.02
CA THR A 21 0.65 -2.20 11.12
C THR A 21 0.05 -2.49 12.49
N ASP A 22 -1.26 -2.24 12.67
CA ASP A 22 -1.94 -2.54 13.93
C ASP A 22 -1.92 -4.05 14.21
N ILE A 23 -2.17 -4.91 13.21
CA ILE A 23 -2.12 -6.37 13.39
C ILE A 23 -0.72 -6.85 13.75
N GLN A 24 0.32 -6.32 13.10
CA GLN A 24 1.70 -6.69 13.41
C GLN A 24 2.09 -6.31 14.84
N ARG A 25 1.56 -5.19 15.36
CA ARG A 25 1.78 -4.74 16.75
C ARG A 25 0.95 -5.52 17.76
N ASP A 26 -0.33 -5.73 17.47
CA ASP A 26 -1.31 -6.22 18.44
C ASP A 26 -1.36 -7.76 18.48
N PHE A 27 -0.98 -8.43 17.38
CA PHE A 27 -0.93 -9.89 17.23
C PHE A 27 0.44 -10.36 16.68
N PRO A 28 1.57 -9.97 17.29
CA PRO A 28 2.91 -10.22 16.74
C PRO A 28 3.25 -11.70 16.63
N HIS A 29 2.56 -12.57 17.37
CA HIS A 29 2.82 -14.02 17.39
C HIS A 29 1.94 -14.82 16.41
N GLU A 30 1.02 -14.17 15.70
CA GLU A 30 0.08 -14.85 14.81
C GLU A 30 0.46 -14.65 13.34
N LYS A 31 0.89 -15.72 12.66
CA LYS A 31 1.29 -15.68 11.25
C LYS A 31 0.15 -15.29 10.31
N GLN A 32 -0.98 -15.98 10.45
CA GLN A 32 -2.07 -15.90 9.48
C GLN A 32 -2.69 -14.50 9.41
N PRO A 33 -2.98 -13.80 10.52
CA PRO A 33 -3.45 -12.42 10.48
C PRO A 33 -2.48 -11.48 9.75
N ILE A 34 -1.18 -11.58 10.05
CA ILE A 34 -0.14 -10.75 9.41
C ILE A 34 -0.12 -11.00 7.89
N SER A 35 -0.10 -12.27 7.46
CA SER A 35 -0.13 -12.63 6.04
C SER A 35 -1.38 -12.10 5.33
N TYR A 36 -2.57 -12.29 5.91
CA TYR A 36 -3.81 -11.84 5.27
C TYR A 36 -3.92 -10.33 5.21
N ALA A 37 -3.43 -9.61 6.23
CA ALA A 37 -3.35 -8.17 6.20
C ALA A 37 -2.41 -7.67 5.10
N ALA A 38 -1.22 -8.27 4.95
CA ALA A 38 -0.29 -7.94 3.87
C ALA A 38 -0.89 -8.19 2.48
N ILE A 39 -1.62 -9.31 2.30
CA ILE A 39 -2.35 -9.60 1.06
C ILE A 39 -3.38 -8.51 0.76
N ASN A 40 -4.13 -8.04 1.77
CA ASN A 40 -5.12 -6.97 1.58
C ASN A 40 -4.48 -5.66 1.12
N VAL A 41 -3.32 -5.28 1.67
CA VAL A 41 -2.53 -4.13 1.20
C VAL A 41 -2.20 -4.28 -0.29
N CYS A 42 -1.67 -5.43 -0.68
CA CYS A 42 -1.30 -5.71 -2.06
C CYS A 42 -2.50 -5.66 -3.00
N ILE A 43 -3.64 -6.21 -2.58
CA ILE A 43 -4.90 -6.15 -3.34
C ILE A 43 -5.36 -4.70 -3.53
N SER A 44 -5.25 -3.86 -2.50
CA SER A 44 -5.59 -2.44 -2.61
C SER A 44 -4.65 -1.68 -3.54
N ALA A 45 -3.35 -1.91 -3.44
CA ALA A 45 -2.38 -1.28 -4.34
C ALA A 45 -2.64 -1.66 -5.81
N TRP A 46 -2.88 -2.94 -6.09
CA TRP A 46 -3.25 -3.41 -7.43
C TRP A 46 -4.58 -2.79 -7.91
N SER A 47 -5.55 -2.66 -7.01
CA SER A 47 -6.85 -2.07 -7.35
C SER A 47 -6.71 -0.59 -7.68
N LEU A 48 -5.91 0.15 -6.90
CA LEU A 48 -5.58 1.55 -7.15
C LEU A 48 -4.91 1.74 -8.51
N GLU A 49 -3.94 0.91 -8.87
CA GLU A 49 -3.32 0.92 -10.19
C GLU A 49 -4.36 0.83 -11.30
N ASN A 50 -5.30 -0.10 -11.20
CA ASN A 50 -6.34 -0.27 -12.21
C ASN A 50 -7.29 0.95 -12.29
N TRP A 51 -7.63 1.56 -11.15
CA TRP A 51 -8.41 2.80 -11.12
C TRP A 51 -7.67 3.95 -11.82
N VAL A 52 -6.38 4.13 -11.54
CA VAL A 52 -5.56 5.19 -12.13
C VAL A 52 -5.35 4.94 -13.63
N VAL A 53 -4.99 3.73 -14.03
CA VAL A 53 -4.84 3.36 -15.45
C VAL A 53 -6.14 3.59 -16.22
N LYS A 54 -7.29 3.25 -15.62
CA LYS A 54 -8.60 3.51 -16.23
C LYS A 54 -8.83 5.02 -16.41
N ALA A 55 -8.58 5.83 -15.39
CA ALA A 55 -8.76 7.28 -15.46
C ALA A 55 -7.82 7.93 -16.50
N VAL A 56 -6.56 7.48 -16.57
CA VAL A 56 -5.61 7.93 -17.61
C VAL A 56 -6.09 7.51 -19.00
N ALA A 57 -6.58 6.28 -19.18
CA ALA A 57 -7.10 5.82 -20.45
C ALA A 57 -8.34 6.60 -20.93
N GLU A 58 -9.18 7.04 -19.99
CA GLU A 58 -10.36 7.88 -20.26
C GLU A 58 -9.97 9.31 -20.65
N ARG A 59 -8.90 9.86 -20.05
CA ARG A 59 -8.41 11.22 -20.34
C ARG A 59 -7.54 11.30 -21.61
N ASP A 60 -6.55 10.42 -21.71
CA ASP A 60 -5.46 10.50 -22.70
C ASP A 60 -5.61 9.46 -23.83
N GLY A 61 -6.59 8.56 -23.71
CA GLY A 61 -6.83 7.46 -24.64
C GLY A 61 -6.05 6.18 -24.32
N ARG A 62 -6.56 5.04 -24.79
CA ARG A 62 -6.00 3.71 -24.49
C ARG A 62 -4.57 3.50 -25.01
N SER A 63 -4.15 4.25 -26.03
CA SER A 63 -2.80 4.19 -26.58
C SER A 63 -1.73 4.71 -25.61
N ALA A 64 -2.09 5.52 -24.61
CA ALA A 64 -1.16 6.04 -23.61
C ALA A 64 -0.85 5.03 -22.49
N ILE A 65 -1.63 3.95 -22.36
CA ILE A 65 -1.51 2.98 -21.26
C ILE A 65 -0.13 2.31 -21.18
N PRO A 66 0.48 1.82 -22.29
CA PRO A 66 1.77 1.15 -22.22
C PRO A 66 2.88 2.05 -21.66
N ASP A 67 2.98 3.28 -22.17
CA ASP A 67 3.99 4.26 -21.74
C ASP A 67 3.74 4.69 -20.29
N PHE A 68 2.47 4.83 -19.91
CA PHE A 68 2.08 5.13 -18.53
C PHE A 68 2.47 4.00 -17.56
N ARG A 69 2.22 2.73 -17.92
CA ARG A 69 2.62 1.57 -17.11
C ARG A 69 4.14 1.49 -16.96
N GLN A 70 4.89 1.74 -18.02
CA GLN A 70 6.35 1.80 -17.94
C GLN A 70 6.84 2.93 -17.02
N SER A 71 6.12 4.05 -16.98
CA SER A 71 6.44 5.16 -16.08
C SER A 71 6.07 4.83 -14.63
N LEU A 72 4.93 4.16 -14.40
CA LEU A 72 4.51 3.68 -13.09
C LEU A 72 5.54 2.77 -12.44
N ASP A 73 6.11 1.81 -13.19
CA ASP A 73 7.12 0.89 -12.65
C ASP A 73 8.37 1.63 -12.14
N LYS A 74 8.67 2.81 -12.71
CA LYS A 74 9.77 3.67 -12.25
C LYS A 74 9.39 4.53 -11.04
N TRP A 75 8.15 4.99 -10.99
CA TRP A 75 7.67 5.87 -9.92
C TRP A 75 7.29 5.11 -8.65
N ILE A 76 6.89 3.84 -8.79
CA ILE A 76 6.43 2.99 -7.71
C ILE A 76 7.07 1.60 -7.85
N PRO A 77 8.39 1.46 -7.57
CA PRO A 77 9.11 0.20 -7.83
C PRO A 77 8.51 -1.02 -7.13
N ASN A 78 7.87 -0.82 -5.97
CA ASN A 78 7.26 -1.90 -5.21
C ASN A 78 5.84 -2.28 -5.68
N GLN A 79 5.27 -1.58 -6.65
CA GLN A 79 3.94 -1.89 -7.19
C GLN A 79 3.90 -3.28 -7.85
N GLY A 80 4.96 -3.67 -8.56
CA GLY A 80 5.07 -4.97 -9.20
C GLY A 80 4.93 -6.13 -8.22
N LYS A 81 5.60 -6.03 -7.06
CA LYS A 81 5.50 -7.01 -5.97
C LYS A 81 4.07 -7.17 -5.48
N CYS A 82 3.39 -6.05 -5.21
CA CYS A 82 1.99 -6.06 -4.77
C CYS A 82 1.04 -6.62 -5.84
N ALA A 83 1.29 -6.34 -7.11
CA ALA A 83 0.50 -6.87 -8.21
C ALA A 83 0.59 -8.40 -8.29
N ASP A 84 1.80 -8.96 -8.16
CA ASP A 84 2.03 -10.40 -8.25
C ASP A 84 1.48 -11.14 -7.01
N ILE A 85 1.64 -10.58 -5.81
CA ILE A 85 0.99 -11.10 -4.58
C ILE A 85 -0.54 -11.07 -4.73
N ALA A 86 -1.11 -9.95 -5.18
CA ALA A 86 -2.55 -9.81 -5.35
C ALA A 86 -3.11 -10.77 -6.42
N ASN A 87 -2.39 -10.97 -7.53
CA ASN A 87 -2.77 -11.93 -8.56
C ASN A 87 -2.76 -13.36 -8.01
N THR A 88 -1.71 -13.74 -7.30
CA THR A 88 -1.56 -15.06 -6.67
C THR A 88 -2.65 -15.34 -5.64
N ALA A 89 -3.03 -14.33 -4.85
CA ALA A 89 -4.10 -14.47 -3.87
C ALA A 89 -5.50 -14.59 -4.52
N LYS A 90 -5.69 -14.04 -5.72
CA LYS A 90 -6.98 -14.03 -6.45
C LYS A 90 -7.16 -15.19 -7.41
N HIS A 91 -6.07 -15.72 -7.96
CA HIS A 91 -6.07 -16.71 -9.00
C HIS A 91 -5.25 -17.92 -8.58
N ALA A 92 -5.76 -19.12 -8.84
CA ALA A 92 -5.05 -20.36 -8.52
C ALA A 92 -3.78 -20.56 -9.36
N GLU A 93 -3.65 -19.86 -10.49
CA GLU A 93 -2.48 -19.89 -11.37
C GLU A 93 -1.67 -18.60 -11.23
N HIS A 94 -0.40 -18.77 -10.88
CA HIS A 94 0.57 -17.72 -10.62
C HIS A 94 1.29 -17.30 -11.92
N ARG A 95 1.42 -15.99 -12.15
CA ARG A 95 2.22 -15.40 -13.24
C ARG A 95 3.10 -14.30 -12.65
N ASP A 96 4.39 -14.60 -12.50
CA ASP A 96 5.43 -13.62 -12.11
C ASP A 96 5.84 -12.78 -13.32
N ASP A 97 4.98 -11.86 -13.71
CA ASP A 97 5.28 -10.97 -14.82
C ASP A 97 6.13 -9.77 -14.37
N ARG A 98 6.08 -9.37 -13.08
CA ARG A 98 6.70 -8.11 -12.59
C ARG A 98 7.67 -8.26 -11.40
N TRP A 99 7.63 -9.36 -10.66
CA TRP A 99 8.52 -9.66 -9.53
C TRP A 99 9.12 -11.07 -9.67
N LYS A 100 9.83 -11.28 -10.78
CA LYS A 100 10.45 -12.57 -11.11
C LYS A 100 11.43 -13.01 -10.03
N GLY A 101 11.28 -14.27 -9.60
CA GLY A 101 12.15 -14.87 -8.59
C GLY A 101 11.95 -14.32 -7.18
N GLY A 102 10.96 -13.44 -6.98
CA GLY A 102 10.64 -12.87 -5.69
C GLY A 102 9.82 -13.81 -4.81
N SER A 103 9.96 -13.66 -3.50
CA SER A 103 9.16 -14.41 -2.53
C SER A 103 8.73 -13.53 -1.35
N VAL A 104 7.65 -13.94 -0.70
CA VAL A 104 7.23 -13.38 0.59
C VAL A 104 7.57 -14.38 1.67
N GLU A 105 8.28 -13.93 2.69
CA GLU A 105 8.76 -14.79 3.77
C GLU A 105 8.36 -14.23 5.14
N LEU A 106 7.93 -15.12 6.02
CA LEU A 106 7.64 -14.80 7.42
C LEU A 106 8.77 -15.36 8.28
N PHE A 107 9.49 -14.47 8.93
CA PHE A 107 10.56 -14.81 9.86
C PHE A 107 10.13 -14.50 11.28
N TRP A 108 10.48 -15.39 12.20
CA TRP A 108 10.38 -15.10 13.62
C TRP A 108 11.63 -14.32 14.01
N ASP A 109 11.43 -13.08 14.43
CA ASP A 109 12.49 -12.24 14.95
C ASP A 109 12.50 -12.40 16.48
N ASP A 110 13.52 -13.09 16.98
CA ASP A 110 13.86 -13.13 18.40
C ASP A 110 14.46 -11.76 18.77
N LEU A 111 13.59 -10.75 18.78
CA LEU A 111 13.93 -9.39 19.19
C LEU A 111 14.49 -9.38 20.62
N ASP A 112 15.38 -8.44 20.89
CA ASP A 112 16.20 -8.36 22.11
C ASP A 112 15.44 -7.76 23.32
N GLU A 113 16.15 -7.34 24.38
CA GLU A 113 15.54 -6.77 25.59
C GLU A 113 14.63 -5.54 25.32
N ASP A 114 14.79 -4.87 24.17
CA ASP A 114 14.08 -3.62 23.86
C ASP A 114 12.81 -3.83 23.03
N ALA A 115 12.56 -5.03 22.47
CA ALA A 115 11.33 -5.30 21.72
C ALA A 115 10.82 -6.75 21.88
N PRO A 116 9.51 -6.98 21.98
CA PRO A 116 8.96 -8.32 22.10
C PRO A 116 9.17 -9.11 20.81
N SER A 117 9.58 -10.37 20.91
CA SER A 117 9.76 -11.26 19.75
C SER A 117 8.50 -11.32 18.88
N ALA A 118 8.64 -11.26 17.57
CA ALA A 118 7.51 -11.11 16.66
C ALA A 118 7.74 -11.81 15.32
N TRP A 119 6.66 -12.19 14.65
CA TRP A 119 6.71 -12.48 13.23
C TRP A 119 6.87 -11.18 12.43
N ALA A 120 7.89 -11.15 11.58
CA ALA A 120 8.14 -10.09 10.61
C ALA A 120 8.00 -10.64 9.19
N LEU A 121 7.30 -9.88 8.35
CA LEU A 121 7.09 -10.23 6.95
C LEU A 121 8.07 -9.47 6.07
N TYR A 122 8.76 -10.21 5.21
CA TYR A 122 9.77 -9.69 4.29
C TYR A 122 9.37 -9.97 2.85
N HIS A 123 9.69 -9.02 1.98
CA HIS A 123 9.78 -9.24 0.55
C HIS A 123 11.23 -9.58 0.22
N VAL A 124 11.44 -10.71 -0.42
CA VAL A 124 12.75 -11.19 -0.87
C VAL A 124 12.82 -11.08 -2.38
N ASP A 125 13.84 -10.41 -2.91
CA ASP A 125 14.05 -10.33 -4.36
C ASP A 125 14.86 -11.52 -4.91
N GLU A 126 15.10 -11.53 -6.24
CA GLU A 126 15.83 -12.62 -6.89
C GLU A 126 17.28 -12.79 -6.40
N ASP A 127 17.87 -11.71 -5.86
CA ASP A 127 19.22 -11.70 -5.30
C ASP A 127 19.24 -12.14 -3.83
N GLY A 128 18.07 -12.39 -3.23
CA GLY A 128 17.94 -12.74 -1.82
C GLY A 128 18.03 -11.54 -0.87
N ASN A 129 17.83 -10.31 -1.36
CA ASN A 129 17.77 -9.14 -0.49
C ASN A 129 16.41 -9.06 0.20
N HIS A 130 16.43 -8.85 1.52
CA HIS A 130 15.23 -8.78 2.33
C HIS A 130 14.83 -7.32 2.54
N ALA A 131 13.57 -6.99 2.25
CA ALA A 131 12.96 -5.72 2.60
C ALA A 131 11.76 -5.96 3.52
N LEU A 132 11.72 -5.27 4.67
CA LEU A 132 10.60 -5.37 5.60
C LEU A 132 9.32 -4.85 4.92
N ALA A 133 8.26 -5.64 4.94
CA ALA A 133 7.02 -5.27 4.26
C ALA A 133 6.38 -4.00 4.82
N PHE A 134 6.57 -3.72 6.11
CA PHE A 134 6.16 -2.47 6.73
C PHE A 134 6.73 -1.23 6.00
N ASP A 135 8.04 -1.23 5.73
CA ASP A 135 8.70 -0.10 5.04
C ASP A 135 8.26 -0.01 3.59
N VAL A 136 8.10 -1.16 2.94
CA VAL A 136 7.60 -1.25 1.56
C VAL A 136 6.20 -0.67 1.46
N PHE A 137 5.26 -1.07 2.32
CA PHE A 137 3.88 -0.60 2.29
C PHE A 137 3.77 0.89 2.66
N SER A 138 4.55 1.35 3.63
CA SER A 138 4.61 2.77 3.99
C SER A 138 5.09 3.63 2.83
N SER A 139 6.11 3.18 2.11
CA SER A 139 6.62 3.85 0.91
C SER A 139 5.58 3.85 -0.21
N LEU A 140 4.93 2.71 -0.44
CA LEU A 140 3.92 2.51 -1.47
C LEU A 140 2.74 3.49 -1.35
N VAL A 141 2.26 3.74 -0.13
CA VAL A 141 1.19 4.73 0.13
C VAL A 141 1.62 6.13 -0.32
N ASN A 142 2.86 6.51 -0.03
CA ASN A 142 3.38 7.84 -0.36
C ASN A 142 3.64 7.99 -1.86
N GLU A 143 4.29 6.99 -2.47
CA GLU A 143 4.55 6.93 -3.91
C GLU A 143 3.26 7.04 -4.70
N TRP A 144 2.21 6.31 -4.31
CA TRP A 144 0.90 6.42 -4.96
C TRP A 144 0.28 7.81 -4.83
N TRP A 145 0.38 8.47 -3.67
CA TRP A 145 -0.12 9.85 -3.55
C TRP A 145 0.60 10.79 -4.52
N GLN A 146 1.92 10.68 -4.64
CA GLN A 146 2.69 11.50 -5.59
C GLN A 146 2.25 11.23 -7.03
N VAL A 147 2.02 9.97 -7.40
CA VAL A 147 1.50 9.64 -8.73
C VAL A 147 0.13 10.28 -8.96
N LEU A 148 -0.81 10.19 -8.00
CA LEU A 148 -2.13 10.80 -8.14
C LEU A 148 -2.05 12.31 -8.37
N VAL A 149 -1.15 13.01 -7.66
CA VAL A 149 -0.91 14.45 -7.87
C VAL A 149 -0.28 14.69 -9.25
N ASN A 150 0.76 13.95 -9.62
CA ASN A 150 1.47 14.11 -10.89
C ASN A 150 0.57 13.87 -12.10
N VAL A 151 -0.38 12.93 -12.00
CA VAL A 151 -1.35 12.67 -13.06
C VAL A 151 -2.62 13.50 -12.92
N GLY A 152 -2.68 14.50 -12.04
CA GLY A 152 -3.83 15.40 -11.91
C GLY A 152 -5.14 14.72 -11.46
N LEU A 153 -5.04 13.60 -10.73
CA LEU A 153 -6.18 12.94 -10.09
C LEU A 153 -6.37 13.37 -8.63
N ALA A 154 -5.37 14.05 -8.08
CA ALA A 154 -5.39 14.68 -6.76
C ALA A 154 -4.64 16.02 -6.82
N GLU A 155 -4.81 16.85 -5.80
CA GLU A 155 -4.13 18.14 -5.67
C GLU A 155 -3.52 18.30 -4.28
N GLY A 156 -2.39 19.01 -4.22
CA GLY A 156 -1.81 19.46 -2.97
C GLY A 156 -1.28 18.36 -2.04
N LYS A 157 -1.37 18.63 -0.73
CA LYS A 157 -0.85 17.74 0.31
C LYS A 157 -1.79 16.57 0.56
N ARG A 158 -1.20 15.45 0.97
CA ARG A 158 -1.91 14.25 1.38
C ARG A 158 -2.97 14.57 2.45
N PRO A 159 -4.26 14.28 2.22
CA PRO A 159 -5.29 14.48 3.23
C PRO A 159 -5.12 13.48 4.36
N THR A 160 -5.65 13.81 5.54
CA THR A 160 -5.85 12.85 6.61
C THR A 160 -7.30 12.37 6.56
N PRO A 161 -7.56 11.11 6.16
CA PRO A 161 -8.93 10.62 6.04
C PRO A 161 -9.68 10.65 7.37
N ASP A 162 -11.01 10.74 7.31
CA ASP A 162 -11.88 10.81 8.50
C ASP A 162 -11.63 9.69 9.51
N TRP A 163 -11.50 8.46 9.02
CA TRP A 163 -11.26 7.31 9.87
C TRP A 163 -9.94 7.39 10.63
N LEU A 164 -8.90 8.00 10.03
CA LEU A 164 -7.59 8.16 10.65
C LEU A 164 -7.63 9.29 11.68
N ARG A 165 -8.35 10.38 11.36
CA ARG A 165 -8.68 11.43 12.34
C ARG A 165 -9.40 10.84 13.56
N MET A 166 -10.42 10.00 13.32
CA MET A 166 -11.16 9.31 14.39
C MET A 166 -10.30 8.28 15.14
N LYS A 167 -9.37 7.59 14.48
CA LYS A 167 -8.39 6.71 15.14
C LYS A 167 -7.52 7.52 16.11
N PHE A 168 -6.95 8.64 15.67
CA PHE A 168 -6.15 9.50 16.54
C PHE A 168 -6.95 10.11 17.68
N GLN A 169 -8.19 10.55 17.43
CA GLN A 169 -9.07 11.06 18.48
C GLN A 169 -9.37 10.01 19.56
N ARG A 170 -9.50 8.73 19.18
CA ARG A 170 -9.71 7.63 20.15
C ARG A 170 -8.47 7.36 20.99
N ILE A 171 -7.28 7.43 20.40
CA ILE A 171 -6.01 7.13 21.10
C ILE A 171 -5.58 8.29 22.00
N PHE A 172 -5.68 9.52 21.50
CA PHE A 172 -5.11 10.71 22.15
C PHE A 172 -6.17 11.64 22.77
N GLY A 173 -7.46 11.32 22.64
CA GLY A 173 -8.57 12.18 23.06
C GLY A 173 -8.86 13.31 22.05
N ASN A 174 -9.63 14.32 22.49
CA ASN A 174 -9.95 15.49 21.66
C ASN A 174 -8.70 16.34 21.39
N ILE A 175 -7.93 15.96 20.38
CA ILE A 175 -6.92 16.85 19.79
C ILE A 175 -7.71 18.03 19.18
N PRO A 176 -7.47 19.29 19.60
CA PRO A 176 -8.08 20.43 18.96
C PRO A 176 -7.77 20.36 17.46
N VAL A 177 -8.80 20.41 16.62
CA VAL A 177 -8.64 20.40 15.17
C VAL A 177 -7.64 21.50 14.81
N LEU A 178 -6.45 21.11 14.36
CA LEU A 178 -5.49 22.08 13.85
C LEU A 178 -6.17 22.78 12.67
N PRO A 179 -6.21 24.12 12.65
CA PRO A 179 -6.86 24.83 11.56
C PRO A 179 -6.22 24.40 10.24
N GLU A 180 -7.06 24.06 9.27
CA GLU A 180 -6.58 23.79 7.91
C GLU A 180 -5.79 25.02 7.44
N PRO A 181 -4.58 24.83 6.88
CA PRO A 181 -3.84 25.96 6.35
C PRO A 181 -4.71 26.64 5.28
N PRO A 182 -4.76 27.97 5.24
CA PRO A 182 -5.55 28.68 4.25
C PRO A 182 -5.12 28.24 2.85
N ILE A 183 -6.12 27.92 2.03
CA ILE A 183 -5.94 27.73 0.59
C ILE A 183 -5.45 29.09 0.06
N MET A 184 -4.17 29.16 -0.34
CA MET A 184 -3.60 30.29 -1.07
C MET A 184 -3.71 30.04 -2.57
#